data_AF-A0A2H9PBV4-F1
#
_entry.id   AF-A0A2H9PBV4-F1
#
_cell.length_a   1.000
_cell.length_b   1.000
_cell.length_c   1.000
_cell.angle_alpha   90.00
_cell.angle_beta   90.00
_cell.angle_gamma   90.00
#
_symmetry.space_group_name_H-M   'P 1'
#
loop_
_entity.id
_entity.type
_entity.pdbx_description
1 polymer ?
#
loop_
_entity_poly.entity_id
_entity_poly.type
_entity_poly.pdbx_seq_one_letter_code
_entity_poly.pdbx_strand_id
1 'polypeptide(L)'
;MKEIEEEIKIGYEEEPYKDGFNLKTVFAALFIGFIILPGAIYLGLLTGQSLAGAAEWVTIILFIEITKRSLGKMSRQEIYVIYSIAGGLIAPGVVLGAATLVLHGGFFSQNIWNQFLRQSPQAEAFGLTKLIPNWVVPALGSEALAKRTFFHQDW
;
A
#
# COMPACT_ATOMS: atom_id res chain seq x y z
N MET A 1 -19.86 -31.38 -33.85
CA MET A 1 -18.46 -31.60 -33.39
C MET A 1 -17.50 -30.61 -34.04
N LYS A 2 -17.45 -30.50 -35.38
CA LYS A 2 -16.66 -29.45 -36.07
C LYS A 2 -17.07 -28.01 -35.72
N GLU A 3 -18.36 -27.72 -35.64
CA GLU A 3 -18.86 -26.39 -35.23
C GLU A 3 -18.46 -26.02 -33.80
N ILE A 4 -18.35 -27.01 -32.90
CA ILE A 4 -17.95 -26.82 -31.49
C ILE A 4 -16.44 -26.57 -31.41
N GLU A 5 -15.65 -27.24 -32.23
CA GLU A 5 -14.21 -26.98 -32.35
C GLU A 5 -13.91 -25.62 -33.00
N GLU A 6 -14.74 -25.17 -33.95
CA GLU A 6 -14.68 -23.83 -34.52
C GLU A 6 -15.09 -22.77 -33.49
N GLU A 7 -16.17 -22.96 -32.73
CA GLU A 7 -16.56 -22.07 -31.62
C GLU A 7 -15.46 -21.98 -30.55
N ILE A 8 -14.83 -23.10 -30.21
CA ILE A 8 -13.67 -23.14 -29.30
C ILE A 8 -12.46 -22.43 -29.92
N LYS A 9 -12.20 -22.58 -31.22
CA LYS A 9 -11.11 -21.87 -31.91
C LYS A 9 -11.33 -20.36 -31.99
N ILE A 10 -12.58 -19.90 -32.16
CA ILE A 10 -12.93 -18.48 -32.19
C ILE A 10 -12.82 -17.89 -30.76
N GLY A 11 -13.05 -18.69 -29.72
CA GLY A 11 -12.96 -18.29 -28.32
C GLY A 11 -11.54 -18.08 -27.77
N TYR A 12 -10.51 -18.58 -28.46
CA TYR A 12 -9.10 -18.44 -28.07
C TYR A 12 -8.25 -17.93 -29.24
N GLU A 13 -8.62 -16.80 -29.83
CA GLU A 13 -7.67 -16.07 -30.66
C GLU A 13 -6.50 -15.68 -29.74
N GLU A 14 -5.34 -16.32 -29.93
CA GLU A 14 -4.15 -16.12 -29.11
C GLU A 14 -3.68 -14.66 -29.26
N GLU A 15 -4.19 -13.76 -28.41
CA GLU A 15 -3.68 -12.39 -28.38
C GLU A 15 -2.18 -12.45 -28.05
N PRO A 16 -1.31 -11.81 -28.87
CA PRO A 16 0.11 -11.86 -28.63
C PRO A 16 0.43 -11.26 -27.26
N TYR A 17 1.30 -11.94 -26.51
CA TYR A 17 1.78 -11.47 -25.21
C TYR A 17 2.34 -10.04 -25.35
N LYS A 18 1.92 -9.17 -24.44
CA LYS A 18 2.45 -7.80 -24.30
C LYS A 18 3.01 -7.65 -22.90
N ASP A 19 4.23 -7.13 -22.83
CA ASP A 19 4.84 -6.83 -21.54
C ASP A 19 4.18 -5.59 -20.92
N GLY A 20 3.73 -5.73 -19.68
CA GLY A 20 3.17 -4.65 -18.86
C GLY A 20 4.20 -4.06 -17.89
N PHE A 21 5.34 -4.72 -17.70
CA PHE A 21 6.36 -4.29 -16.76
C PHE A 21 7.33 -3.33 -17.45
N ASN A 22 7.25 -2.05 -17.10
CA ASN A 22 8.13 -1.02 -17.64
C ASN A 22 8.31 0.14 -16.65
N LEU A 23 9.03 1.19 -17.07
CA LEU A 23 9.31 2.33 -16.20
C LEU A 23 8.05 3.00 -15.64
N LYS A 24 6.94 3.05 -16.40
CA LYS A 24 5.67 3.61 -15.89
C LYS A 24 5.15 2.81 -14.70
N THR A 25 5.19 1.48 -14.77
CA THR A 25 4.75 0.62 -13.68
C THR A 25 5.73 0.62 -12.50
N VAL A 26 7.02 0.81 -12.74
CA VAL A 26 8.02 0.98 -11.66
C VAL A 26 7.77 2.27 -10.88
N PHE A 27 7.53 3.41 -11.56
CA PHE A 27 7.18 4.65 -10.88
C PHE A 27 5.85 4.54 -10.12
N ALA A 28 4.87 3.83 -10.68
CA ALA A 28 3.62 3.53 -9.98
C ALA A 28 3.85 2.69 -8.71
N ALA A 29 4.70 1.67 -8.77
CA ALA A 29 5.04 0.85 -7.61
C ALA A 29 5.71 1.68 -6.50
N LEU A 30 6.63 2.57 -6.85
CA LEU A 30 7.27 3.48 -5.88
C LEU A 30 6.25 4.45 -5.27
N PHE A 31 5.35 5.00 -6.07
CA PHE A 31 4.28 5.85 -5.58
C PHE A 31 3.36 5.11 -4.60
N ILE A 32 2.97 3.87 -4.92
CA ILE A 32 2.19 3.02 -4.02
C ILE A 32 2.95 2.83 -2.70
N GLY A 33 4.21 2.42 -2.78
CA GLY A 33 5.02 2.07 -1.62
C GLY A 33 5.29 3.23 -0.66
N PHE A 34 5.64 4.41 -1.20
CA PHE A 34 6.09 5.54 -0.37
C PHE A 34 5.00 6.56 -0.05
N ILE A 35 3.93 6.63 -0.83
CA ILE A 35 2.89 7.66 -0.67
C ILE A 35 1.57 7.03 -0.24
N ILE A 36 1.10 6.02 -0.97
CA ILE A 36 -0.21 5.42 -0.69
C ILE A 36 -0.17 4.54 0.56
N LEU A 37 0.84 3.67 0.71
CA LEU A 37 0.91 2.77 1.86
C LEU A 37 0.97 3.51 3.20
N PRO A 38 1.86 4.49 3.46
CA PRO A 38 1.91 5.17 4.75
C PRO A 38 0.60 5.87 5.10
N GLY A 39 -0.04 6.50 4.10
CA GLY A 39 -1.33 7.15 4.27
C GLY A 39 -2.46 6.17 4.57
N ALA A 40 -2.54 5.07 3.83
CA ALA A 40 -3.56 4.04 4.02
C ALA A 40 -3.46 3.37 5.40
N ILE A 41 -2.24 3.10 5.88
CA ILE A 41 -2.01 2.53 7.21
C ILE A 41 -2.52 3.49 8.29
N TYR A 42 -2.08 4.75 8.26
CA TYR A 42 -2.46 5.72 9.27
C TYR A 42 -4.00 5.93 9.32
N LEU A 43 -4.62 6.07 8.15
CA LEU A 43 -6.08 6.20 8.07
C LEU A 43 -6.80 4.94 8.55
N GLY A 44 -6.25 3.76 8.29
CA GLY A 44 -6.81 2.51 8.80
C GLY A 44 -6.75 2.42 10.33
N LEU A 45 -5.67 2.91 10.95
CA LEU A 45 -5.55 2.97 12.41
C LEU A 45 -6.50 4.00 13.04
N LEU A 46 -6.68 5.14 12.38
CA LEU A 46 -7.54 6.21 12.87
C LEU A 46 -9.04 5.85 12.76
N THR A 47 -9.44 5.23 11.65
CA THR A 47 -10.85 4.92 11.35
C THR A 47 -11.26 3.53 11.79
N GLY A 48 -10.30 2.65 12.09
CA GLY A 48 -10.54 1.24 12.36
C GLY A 48 -11.03 0.45 11.13
N GLN A 49 -10.93 1.02 9.92
CA GLN A 49 -11.39 0.42 8.67
C GLN A 49 -10.24 0.25 7.70
N SER A 50 -10.19 -0.88 7.00
CA SER A 50 -9.19 -1.06 5.94
C SER A 50 -9.60 -0.28 4.69
N LEU A 51 -8.66 0.49 4.14
CA LEU A 51 -8.79 1.13 2.82
C LEU A 51 -8.34 0.20 1.67
N ALA A 52 -8.01 -1.06 2.00
CA ALA A 52 -7.65 -2.08 1.01
C ALA A 52 -8.76 -2.26 -0.03
N GLY A 53 -8.40 -2.30 -1.31
CA GLY A 53 -9.32 -2.31 -2.45
C GLY A 53 -9.66 -0.93 -3.01
N ALA A 54 -10.01 0.08 -2.20
CA ALA A 54 -10.30 1.42 -2.72
C ALA A 54 -9.02 2.16 -3.16
N ALA A 55 -7.96 2.04 -2.37
CA ALA A 55 -6.66 2.68 -2.66
C ALA A 55 -6.03 2.20 -3.98
N GLU A 56 -6.29 0.94 -4.36
CA GLU A 56 -5.80 0.33 -5.60
C GLU A 56 -6.39 1.02 -6.82
N TRP A 57 -7.73 1.09 -6.88
CA TRP A 57 -8.43 1.73 -7.99
C TRP A 57 -8.14 3.22 -8.08
N VAL A 58 -8.09 3.92 -6.95
CA VAL A 58 -7.72 5.35 -6.93
C VAL A 58 -6.33 5.57 -7.51
N THR A 59 -5.36 4.72 -7.17
CA THR A 59 -4.00 4.82 -7.71
C THR A 59 -3.97 4.57 -9.21
N ILE A 60 -4.66 3.53 -9.67
CA ILE A 60 -4.76 3.21 -11.11
C ILE A 60 -5.37 4.38 -11.88
N ILE A 61 -6.49 4.92 -11.41
CA ILE A 61 -7.18 6.06 -12.04
C ILE A 61 -6.25 7.27 -12.11
N LEU A 62 -5.55 7.58 -11.02
CA LEU A 62 -4.60 8.70 -10.97
C LEU A 62 -3.49 8.53 -12.02
N PHE A 63 -2.90 7.34 -12.14
CA PHE A 63 -1.82 7.08 -13.11
C PHE A 63 -2.32 7.11 -14.56
N ILE A 64 -3.53 6.59 -14.82
CA ILE A 64 -4.16 6.69 -16.13
C ILE A 64 -4.37 8.17 -16.49
N GLU A 65 -4.86 8.99 -15.56
CA GLU A 65 -5.13 10.40 -15.82
C GLU A 65 -3.83 11.20 -16.03
N ILE A 66 -2.80 10.96 -15.23
CA ILE A 66 -1.47 11.57 -15.42
C ILE A 66 -0.87 11.18 -16.77
N THR A 67 -0.97 9.91 -17.14
CA THR A 67 -0.47 9.42 -18.42
C THR A 67 -1.21 10.07 -19.59
N LYS A 68 -2.54 10.14 -19.50
CA LYS A 68 -3.41 10.76 -20.51
C LYS A 68 -3.14 12.26 -20.65
N ARG A 69 -2.90 12.96 -19.53
CA ARG A 69 -2.52 14.39 -19.53
C ARG A 69 -1.13 14.62 -20.10
N SER A 70 -0.26 13.63 -20.00
CA SER A 70 1.07 13.62 -20.64
C SER A 70 1.02 13.20 -22.11
N LEU A 71 -0.17 13.16 -22.73
CA LEU A 71 -0.43 12.70 -24.10
C LEU A 71 -0.01 11.24 -24.38
N GLY A 72 0.25 10.47 -23.32
CA GLY A 72 0.58 9.06 -23.38
C GLY A 72 -0.66 8.16 -23.35
N LYS A 73 -0.43 6.86 -23.52
CA LYS A 73 -1.44 5.81 -23.30
C LYS A 73 -0.91 4.79 -22.31
N MET A 74 -1.82 4.25 -21.50
CA MET A 74 -1.55 3.14 -20.60
C MET A 74 -2.22 1.88 -21.14
N SER A 75 -1.46 0.79 -21.27
CA SER A 75 -1.98 -0.48 -21.78
C SER A 75 -2.75 -1.23 -20.68
N ARG A 76 -3.59 -2.18 -21.07
CA ARG A 76 -4.30 -3.06 -20.11
C ARG A 76 -3.31 -3.86 -19.26
N GLN A 77 -2.18 -4.26 -19.84
CA GLN A 77 -1.12 -5.01 -19.17
C GLN A 77 -0.42 -4.17 -18.10
N GLU A 78 -0.13 -2.90 -18.39
CA GLU A 78 0.43 -1.97 -17.40
C GLU A 78 -0.53 -1.76 -16.22
N ILE A 79 -1.83 -1.58 -16.51
CA ILE A 79 -2.87 -1.45 -15.48
C ILE A 79 -2.93 -2.72 -14.61
N TYR A 80 -2.88 -3.90 -15.23
CA TYR A 80 -2.91 -5.17 -14.52
C TYR A 80 -1.69 -5.36 -13.62
N VAL A 81 -0.50 -4.98 -14.08
CA VAL A 81 0.73 -5.01 -13.27
C VAL A 81 0.60 -4.05 -12.08
N ILE A 82 0.14 -2.82 -12.30
CA ILE A 82 -0.08 -1.85 -11.21
C ILE A 82 -1.11 -2.37 -10.21
N TYR A 83 -2.22 -2.94 -10.69
CA TYR A 83 -3.25 -3.55 -9.85
C TYR A 83 -2.69 -4.68 -9.01
N SER A 84 -1.90 -5.57 -9.62
CA SER A 84 -1.29 -6.72 -8.94
C SER A 84 -0.29 -6.28 -7.87
N ILE A 85 0.52 -5.26 -8.17
CA ILE A 85 1.45 -4.65 -7.21
C ILE A 85 0.67 -4.01 -6.06
N ALA A 86 -0.34 -3.19 -6.36
CA ALA A 86 -1.14 -2.52 -5.35
C ALA A 86 -1.83 -3.53 -4.42
N GLY A 87 -2.49 -4.54 -5.00
CA GLY A 87 -3.11 -5.63 -4.24
C GLY A 87 -2.11 -6.41 -3.39
N GLY A 88 -0.94 -6.75 -3.93
CA GLY A 88 0.09 -7.48 -3.18
C GLY A 88 0.72 -6.66 -2.04
N LEU A 89 0.92 -5.36 -2.22
CA LEU A 89 1.52 -4.48 -1.22
C LEU A 89 0.53 -4.07 -0.12
N ILE A 90 -0.74 -3.90 -0.50
CA ILE A 90 -1.81 -3.47 0.41
C ILE A 90 -2.44 -4.69 1.10
N ALA A 91 -2.30 -5.89 0.55
CA ALA A 91 -2.82 -7.11 1.17
C ALA A 91 -2.37 -7.27 2.64
N PRO A 92 -3.26 -7.82 3.48
CA PRO A 92 -2.95 -8.21 4.85
C PRO A 92 -1.60 -8.92 5.03
N GLY A 93 -0.62 -8.24 5.62
CA GLY A 93 0.62 -8.85 6.08
C GLY A 93 0.46 -9.40 7.51
N VAL A 94 1.00 -10.60 7.77
CA VAL A 94 1.08 -11.15 9.12
C VAL A 94 2.27 -10.51 9.84
N VAL A 95 2.02 -9.80 10.93
CA VAL A 95 3.07 -9.29 11.80
C VAL A 95 3.03 -10.02 13.15
N LEU A 96 4.17 -10.63 13.51
CA LEU A 96 4.46 -11.16 14.85
C LEU A 96 3.43 -12.13 15.45
N GLY A 97 2.93 -13.10 14.67
CA GLY A 97 2.17 -14.24 15.21
C GLY A 97 0.79 -13.91 15.82
N ALA A 98 0.34 -12.65 15.78
CA ALA A 98 -0.99 -12.25 16.19
C ALA A 98 -1.92 -12.24 14.96
N ALA A 99 -2.75 -13.28 14.82
CA ALA A 99 -3.68 -13.44 13.70
C ALA A 99 -4.70 -12.29 13.54
N THR A 100 -4.81 -11.39 14.52
CA THR A 100 -5.75 -10.25 14.53
C THR A 100 -5.11 -8.90 14.27
N LEU A 101 -3.77 -8.78 14.29
CA LEU A 101 -3.07 -7.53 13.99
C LEU A 101 -2.42 -7.62 12.61
N VAL A 102 -3.28 -7.48 11.61
CA VAL A 102 -2.85 -7.31 10.22
C VAL A 102 -2.34 -5.89 10.05
N LEU A 103 -1.04 -5.71 10.21
CA LEU A 103 -0.37 -4.47 9.86
C LEU A 103 -0.13 -4.48 8.34
N HIS A 104 -0.97 -3.73 7.63
CA HIS A 104 -0.91 -3.56 6.18
C HIS A 104 0.35 -2.77 5.82
N GLY A 105 1.03 -3.06 4.70
CA GLY A 105 1.96 -2.11 4.08
C GLY A 105 3.45 -2.11 4.48
N GLY A 106 4.04 -3.28 4.72
CA GLY A 106 5.49 -3.50 4.59
C GLY A 106 6.37 -2.75 5.61
N PHE A 107 7.60 -2.37 5.20
CA PHE A 107 8.67 -1.79 6.05
C PHE A 107 8.21 -0.62 6.94
N PHE A 108 7.21 0.16 6.52
CA PHE A 108 6.73 1.33 7.27
C PHE A 108 5.68 0.99 8.35
N SER A 109 5.03 -0.15 8.25
CA SER A 109 3.82 -0.44 9.04
C SER A 109 4.09 -0.50 10.53
N GLN A 110 5.17 -1.17 10.93
CA GLN A 110 5.56 -1.29 12.33
C GLN A 110 5.85 0.08 12.96
N ASN A 111 6.59 0.94 12.26
CA ASN A 111 6.95 2.27 12.76
C ASN A 111 5.71 3.17 12.89
N ILE A 112 4.81 3.17 11.89
CA ILE A 112 3.55 3.93 11.93
C ILE A 112 2.66 3.43 13.07
N TRP A 113 2.51 2.11 13.22
CA TRP A 113 1.74 1.52 14.32
C TRP A 113 2.29 1.92 15.68
N ASN A 114 3.59 1.74 15.89
CA ASN A 114 4.20 2.03 17.19
C ASN A 114 4.08 3.52 17.53
N GLN A 115 4.32 4.40 16.56
CA GLN A 115 4.11 5.84 16.70
C GLN A 115 2.65 6.16 17.08
N PHE A 116 1.68 5.59 16.35
CA PHE A 116 0.27 5.79 16.60
C PHE A 116 -0.12 5.32 18.00
N LEU A 117 0.30 4.11 18.38
CA LEU A 117 0.04 3.54 19.69
C LEU A 117 0.58 4.44 20.80
N ARG A 118 1.84 4.88 20.72
CA ARG A 118 2.44 5.77 21.74
C ARG A 118 1.69 7.10 21.90
N GLN A 119 1.19 7.67 20.81
CA GLN A 119 0.47 8.95 20.79
C GLN A 119 -1.04 8.82 21.03
N SER A 120 -1.57 7.59 21.10
CA SER A 120 -3.00 7.37 21.24
C SER A 120 -3.51 7.76 22.64
N PRO A 121 -4.71 8.38 22.75
CA PRO A 121 -5.33 8.68 24.04
C PRO A 121 -5.53 7.43 24.91
N GLN A 122 -5.73 6.27 24.27
CA GLN A 122 -5.90 4.99 24.94
C GLN A 122 -4.59 4.56 25.62
N ALA A 123 -3.46 4.63 24.93
CA ALA A 123 -2.16 4.30 25.56
C ALA A 123 -1.82 5.25 26.72
N GLU A 124 -2.20 6.52 26.61
CA GLU A 124 -2.04 7.48 27.70
C GLU A 124 -2.93 7.12 28.90
N ALA A 125 -4.22 6.84 28.67
CA ALA A 125 -5.18 6.49 29.72
C ALA A 125 -4.78 5.22 30.49
N PHE A 126 -4.21 4.22 29.81
CA PHE A 126 -3.71 3.00 30.43
C PHE A 126 -2.27 3.13 30.98
N GLY A 127 -1.65 4.31 30.90
CA GLY A 127 -0.28 4.55 31.35
C GLY A 127 0.79 3.81 30.54
N LEU A 128 0.42 3.23 29.39
CA LEU A 128 1.31 2.46 28.52
C LEU A 128 2.38 3.34 27.89
N THR A 129 2.07 4.60 27.62
CA THR A 129 2.97 5.53 26.92
C THR A 129 4.34 5.66 27.59
N LYS A 130 4.42 5.55 28.92
CA LYS A 130 5.67 5.62 29.69
C LYS A 130 6.44 4.29 29.73
N LEU A 131 5.76 3.19 29.42
CA LEU A 131 6.33 1.85 29.44
C LEU A 131 6.97 1.47 28.09
N ILE A 132 6.61 2.17 27.00
CA ILE A 132 7.19 1.93 25.68
C ILE A 132 8.64 2.45 25.67
N PRO A 133 9.65 1.61 25.38
CA PRO A 133 11.04 2.04 25.32
C PRO A 133 11.32 2.97 24.13
N ASN A 134 12.29 3.88 24.29
CA ASN A 134 12.62 4.87 23.25
C ASN A 134 13.25 4.27 21.98
N TRP A 135 13.80 3.06 22.04
CA TRP A 135 14.31 2.35 20.86
C TRP A 135 13.20 1.72 19.99
N VAL A 136 11.96 1.60 20.51
CA VAL A 136 10.80 1.13 19.73
C VAL A 136 10.15 2.30 18.98
N VAL A 137 10.09 3.46 19.64
CA VAL A 137 9.51 4.71 19.13
C VAL A 137 10.22 5.87 19.82
N PRO A 138 10.50 6.97 19.12
CA PRO A 138 10.97 8.20 19.72
C PRO A 138 10.09 8.70 20.89
N ALA A 139 10.67 9.42 21.84
CA ALA A 139 9.95 10.00 22.98
C ALA A 139 8.82 10.94 22.54
N LEU A 140 7.75 11.06 23.35
CA LEU A 140 6.71 12.06 23.11
C LEU A 140 7.32 13.46 23.03
N GLY A 141 6.89 14.25 22.05
CA GLY A 141 7.41 15.61 21.82
C GLY A 141 8.80 15.68 21.15
N SER A 142 9.41 14.54 20.81
CA SER A 142 10.64 14.52 20.00
C SER A 142 10.43 15.15 18.62
N GLU A 143 11.51 15.70 18.04
CA GLU A 143 11.45 16.30 16.71
C GLU A 143 11.03 15.29 15.63
N ALA A 144 11.41 14.02 15.78
CA ALA A 144 11.04 12.94 14.88
C ALA A 144 9.51 12.81 14.75
N LEU A 145 8.80 12.81 15.88
CA LEU A 145 7.35 12.70 15.92
C LEU A 145 6.67 14.00 15.49
N ALA A 146 7.22 15.15 15.87
CA ALA A 146 6.70 16.46 15.48
C ALA A 146 6.77 16.69 13.96
N LYS A 147 7.90 16.31 13.34
CA LYS A 147 8.11 16.43 11.89
C LYS A 147 7.51 15.28 11.08
N ARG A 148 6.96 14.24 11.74
CA ARG A 148 6.39 13.03 11.12
C ARG A 148 7.35 12.38 10.11
N THR A 149 8.61 12.25 10.49
CA THR A 149 9.67 11.69 9.64
C THR A 149 10.26 10.43 10.28
N PHE A 150 10.62 9.46 9.44
CA PHE A 150 11.41 8.29 9.84
C PHE A 150 12.93 8.53 9.69
N PHE A 151 13.33 9.64 9.07
CA PHE A 151 14.73 10.01 8.86
C PHE A 151 15.21 10.91 10.01
N HIS A 152 15.23 10.38 11.23
CA HIS A 152 15.73 11.06 12.42
C HIS A 152 16.50 10.07 13.28
N GLN A 153 17.52 10.53 14.02
CA GLN A 153 18.37 9.67 14.86
C GLN A 153 17.66 9.02 16.04
N ASP A 154 16.44 9.46 16.35
CA ASP A 154 15.64 8.91 17.44
C ASP A 154 14.89 7.63 17.05
N TRP A 155 14.85 7.31 15.74
CA TRP A 155 14.32 6.06 15.19
C TRP A 155 15.44 5.02 15.04
#